data_AF-A0A9P9T1P0-F1
#
_entry.id   AF-A0A9P9T1P0-F1
#
_cell.length_a   1.000
_cell.length_b   1.000
_cell.length_c   1.000
_cell.angle_alpha   90.00
_cell.angle_beta   90.00
_cell.angle_gamma   90.00
#
_symmetry.space_group_name_H-M   'P 1'
#
loop_
_entity.id
_entity.type
_entity.pdbx_description
1 polymer ?
#
loop_
_entity_poly.entity_id
_entity_poly.type
_entity_poly.pdbx_seq_one_letter_code
_entity_poly.pdbx_strand_id
1 'polypeptide(L)'
;MLFKPAIIAAFAALACASPFPQDDEVPTLAVGLEMTLKWFSHTTCSHSGGPDRGYSEGACLPLSDTDHGVKIRKKKGSCKLHAYSSKDCKKGTGVEVYSTTECHSLKGIWSVKIEDC
;
A
#
# COMPACT_ATOMS: atom_id res chain seq x y z
N MET A 1 -24.04 -76.68 16.51
CA MET A 1 -23.71 -76.81 15.07
C MET A 1 -23.13 -75.46 14.66
N LEU A 2 -21.81 -75.39 14.45
CA LEU A 2 -21.20 -75.20 13.12
C LEU A 2 -21.80 -73.95 12.43
N PHE A 3 -21.12 -72.82 12.32
CA PHE A 3 -19.95 -72.64 11.46
C PHE A 3 -19.02 -71.53 11.97
N LYS A 4 -17.73 -71.76 11.77
CA LYS A 4 -16.61 -70.81 11.89
C LYS A 4 -16.02 -70.66 10.47
N PRO A 5 -15.06 -69.77 10.22
CA PRO A 5 -15.19 -68.37 9.82
C PRO A 5 -14.57 -68.13 8.41
N ALA A 6 -14.70 -66.93 7.83
CA ALA A 6 -13.67 -66.42 6.91
C ALA A 6 -13.89 -64.97 6.43
N ILE A 7 -12.89 -64.11 6.73
CA ILE A 7 -12.21 -63.16 5.84
C ILE A 7 -13.11 -61.98 5.36
N ILE A 8 -12.80 -60.69 5.54
CA ILE A 8 -11.67 -59.94 4.99
C ILE A 8 -11.46 -58.65 5.79
N ALA A 9 -10.19 -58.33 5.98
CA ALA A 9 -9.65 -57.14 6.62
C ALA A 9 -10.15 -55.82 6.03
N ALA A 10 -10.37 -54.83 6.89
CA ALA A 10 -10.33 -53.43 6.51
C ALA A 10 -9.41 -52.69 7.50
N PHE A 11 -8.20 -52.39 7.03
CA PHE A 11 -7.35 -51.35 7.59
C PHE A 11 -8.10 -50.03 7.46
N ALA A 12 -8.60 -49.48 8.56
CA ALA A 12 -9.01 -48.08 8.62
C ALA A 12 -8.07 -47.38 9.61
N ALA A 13 -7.14 -46.65 9.01
CA ALA A 13 -6.08 -45.92 9.67
C ALA A 13 -6.64 -44.98 10.75
N LEU A 14 -5.93 -45.00 11.87
CA LEU A 14 -6.02 -44.07 12.98
C LEU A 14 -5.66 -42.66 12.49
N ALA A 15 -6.66 -41.89 12.07
CA ALA A 15 -6.50 -40.45 11.87
C ALA A 15 -7.07 -39.74 13.11
N CYS A 16 -6.22 -39.52 14.10
CA CYS A 16 -6.44 -38.51 15.12
C CYS A 16 -6.58 -37.15 14.41
N ALA A 17 -7.81 -36.75 14.13
CA ALA A 17 -8.11 -35.39 13.69
C ALA A 17 -7.99 -34.47 14.91
N SER A 18 -6.75 -34.13 15.25
CA SER A 18 -6.46 -33.03 16.15
C SER A 18 -6.88 -31.73 15.47
N PRO A 19 -7.73 -30.89 16.09
CA PRO A 19 -7.96 -29.55 15.62
C PRO A 19 -6.76 -28.70 16.06
N PHE A 20 -5.68 -28.76 15.28
CA PHE A 20 -4.57 -27.83 15.41
C PHE A 20 -4.77 -26.65 14.46
N PRO A 21 -4.27 -25.47 14.87
CA PRO A 21 -4.96 -24.20 14.75
C PRO A 21 -4.97 -23.70 13.31
N GLN A 22 -6.00 -22.91 12.98
CA GLN A 22 -6.03 -22.12 11.75
C GLN A 22 -4.73 -21.31 11.67
N ASP A 23 -3.86 -21.71 10.74
CA ASP A 23 -2.68 -20.97 10.31
C ASP A 23 -3.07 -19.49 10.14
N ASP A 24 -2.44 -18.68 10.97
CA ASP A 24 -1.87 -17.39 10.62
C ASP A 24 -2.61 -16.62 9.50
N GLU A 25 -3.74 -16.01 9.83
CA GLU A 25 -3.84 -14.59 9.50
C GLU A 25 -2.71 -13.93 10.30
N VAL A 26 -1.48 -13.96 9.77
CA VAL A 26 -0.59 -12.83 9.95
C VAL A 26 -1.47 -11.67 9.52
N PRO A 27 -1.84 -10.73 10.40
CA PRO A 27 -2.22 -9.44 9.89
C PRO A 27 -0.95 -8.99 9.19
N THR A 28 -0.85 -9.28 7.89
CA THR A 28 0.07 -8.58 7.02
C THR A 28 -0.25 -7.17 7.39
N LEU A 29 0.68 -6.52 8.09
CA LEU A 29 0.59 -5.09 8.25
C LEU A 29 0.50 -4.62 6.79
N ALA A 30 -0.72 -4.37 6.33
CA ALA A 30 -1.00 -3.14 5.66
C ALA A 30 -0.50 -2.09 6.67
N VAL A 31 0.82 -1.86 6.66
CA VAL A 31 1.43 -0.61 7.08
C VAL A 31 0.60 0.38 6.31
N GLY A 32 -0.37 0.99 7.00
CA GLY A 32 -1.56 1.56 6.40
C GLY A 32 -1.14 2.42 5.23
N LEU A 33 -1.45 1.98 4.01
CA LEU A 33 -1.17 2.79 2.84
C LEU A 33 -2.22 3.90 2.88
N GLU A 34 -1.88 4.98 3.57
CA GLU A 34 -2.77 6.08 3.87
C GLU A 34 -3.05 6.92 2.61
N MET A 35 -2.12 6.94 1.66
CA MET A 35 -2.30 7.68 0.42
C MET A 35 -1.79 6.90 -0.80
N THR A 36 -2.59 6.88 -1.87
CA THR A 36 -2.17 6.39 -3.18
C THR A 36 -1.93 7.57 -4.10
N LEU A 37 -0.70 7.69 -4.59
CA LEU A 37 -0.29 8.75 -5.50
C LEU A 37 0.00 8.18 -6.88
N LYS A 38 -0.27 9.00 -7.90
CA LYS A 38 0.16 8.76 -9.26
C LYS A 38 1.07 9.89 -9.68
N TRP A 39 2.27 9.55 -10.12
CA TRP A 39 3.30 10.48 -10.53
C TRP A 39 3.24 10.75 -12.02
N PHE A 40 3.59 11.97 -12.43
CA PHE A 40 3.55 12.41 -13.81
C PHE A 40 4.85 13.12 -14.16
N SER A 41 5.33 12.85 -15.39
CA SER A 41 6.52 13.48 -15.96
C SER A 41 6.33 14.91 -16.41
N HIS A 42 5.10 15.41 -16.37
CA HIS A 42 4.77 16.79 -16.69
C HIS A 42 4.06 17.42 -15.51
N THR A 43 4.07 18.75 -15.44
CA THR A 43 3.32 19.52 -14.43
C THR A 43 1.80 19.39 -14.60
N THR A 44 1.35 18.77 -15.69
CA THR A 44 -0.05 18.49 -16.00
C THR A 44 -0.29 16.97 -15.99
N CYS A 45 -1.44 16.57 -15.44
CA CYS A 45 -1.84 15.17 -15.33
C CYS A 45 -2.67 14.69 -16.53
N SER A 46 -2.53 15.35 -17.68
CA SER A 46 -3.28 15.07 -18.90
C SER A 46 -2.71 13.89 -19.69
N HIS A 47 -1.49 13.45 -19.37
CA HIS A 47 -0.81 12.34 -20.02
C HIS A 47 -0.92 11.04 -19.21
N SER A 48 -0.53 9.92 -19.81
CA SER A 48 -0.36 8.66 -19.11
C SER A 48 0.78 8.79 -18.09
N GLY A 49 0.45 9.16 -16.85
CA GLY A 49 1.38 9.14 -15.73
C GLY A 49 1.80 7.72 -15.35
N GLY A 50 2.71 7.60 -14.39
CA GLY A 50 3.23 6.35 -13.87
C GLY A 50 2.18 5.45 -13.18
N PRO A 51 2.61 4.30 -12.62
CA PRO A 51 1.71 3.43 -11.88
C PRO A 51 1.22 4.11 -10.60
N ASP A 52 0.02 3.71 -10.15
CA ASP A 52 -0.49 4.11 -8.85
C ASP A 52 0.36 3.45 -7.76
N ARG A 53 0.90 4.24 -6.83
CA ARG A 53 1.77 3.77 -5.75
C ARG A 53 1.19 4.19 -4.41
N GLY A 54 1.06 3.23 -3.50
CA GLY A 54 0.63 3.47 -2.13
C GLY A 54 1.80 3.89 -1.25
N TYR A 55 1.53 4.78 -0.30
CA TYR A 55 2.49 5.33 0.63
C TYR A 55 1.84 5.49 2.01
N SER A 56 2.65 5.36 3.05
CA SER A 56 2.24 5.52 4.43
C SER A 56 2.62 6.90 4.95
N GLU A 57 1.95 7.31 6.03
CA GLU A 57 2.29 8.53 6.75
C GLU A 57 3.76 8.52 7.21
N GLY A 58 4.38 9.69 7.25
CA GLY A 58 5.75 9.89 7.71
C GLY A 58 6.81 9.58 6.66
N ALA A 59 6.45 8.91 5.56
CA ALA A 59 7.37 8.58 4.49
C ALA A 59 7.80 9.84 3.72
N CYS A 60 9.11 10.14 3.75
CA CYS A 60 9.69 11.16 2.88
C CYS A 60 10.00 10.55 1.50
N LEU A 61 9.40 11.13 0.47
CA LEU A 61 9.47 10.68 -0.91
C LEU A 61 10.28 11.70 -1.71
N PRO A 62 11.58 11.46 -1.96
CA PRO A 62 12.36 12.31 -2.84
C PRO A 62 11.82 12.21 -4.26
N LEU A 63 11.62 13.37 -4.88
CA LEU A 63 11.18 13.46 -6.27
C LEU A 63 12.39 13.29 -7.19
N SER A 64 12.20 12.50 -8.25
CA SER A 64 13.17 12.46 -9.34
C SER A 64 13.03 13.70 -10.23
N ASP A 65 14.03 13.93 -11.09
CA ASP A 65 13.96 14.99 -12.12
C ASP A 65 12.83 14.77 -13.13
N THR A 66 12.15 13.62 -13.06
CA THR A 66 11.00 13.27 -13.90
C THR A 66 9.68 13.29 -13.14
N ASP A 67 9.62 13.70 -11.87
CA ASP A 67 8.36 13.77 -11.10
C ASP A 67 7.88 15.21 -11.00
N HIS A 68 7.27 15.70 -12.08
CA HIS A 68 6.85 17.11 -12.20
C HIS A 68 5.39 17.35 -11.79
N GLY A 69 4.59 16.29 -11.67
CA GLY A 69 3.20 16.39 -11.26
C GLY A 69 2.76 15.19 -10.42
N VAL A 70 1.78 15.41 -9.56
CA VAL A 70 1.18 14.34 -8.74
C VAL A 70 -0.33 14.46 -8.72
N LYS A 71 -0.99 13.30 -8.73
CA LYS A 71 -2.42 13.19 -8.46
C LYS A 71 -2.65 12.21 -7.32
N ILE A 72 -3.40 12.63 -6.31
CA ILE A 72 -3.85 11.72 -5.26
C ILE A 72 -5.00 10.88 -5.83
N ARG A 73 -4.84 9.56 -5.87
CA ARG A 73 -5.87 8.63 -6.38
C ARG A 73 -6.79 8.15 -5.27
N LYS A 74 -6.22 7.92 -4.09
CA LYS A 74 -6.93 7.52 -2.87
C LYS A 74 -6.24 8.19 -1.70
N LYS A 75 -7.01 8.62 -0.72
CA LYS A 75 -6.51 8.93 0.62
C LYS A 75 -7.43 8.33 1.66
N LYS A 76 -6.85 7.92 2.77
CA LYS A 76 -7.55 7.50 3.97
C LYS A 76 -7.56 8.67 4.95
N GLY A 77 -8.70 8.91 5.60
CA GLY A 77 -8.84 9.98 6.59
C GLY A 77 -8.51 11.39 6.07
N SER A 78 -7.90 12.20 6.93
CA SER A 78 -7.55 13.61 6.69
C SER A 78 -6.16 13.82 6.10
N CYS A 79 -5.40 12.75 5.84
CA CYS A 79 -4.01 12.81 5.38
C CYS A 79 -3.76 13.90 4.34
N LYS A 80 -2.67 14.64 4.55
CA LYS A 80 -2.18 15.69 3.68
C LYS A 80 -0.85 15.28 3.08
N LEU A 81 -0.63 15.71 1.85
CA LEU A 81 0.67 15.58 1.21
C LEU A 81 1.36 16.95 1.25
N HIS A 82 2.42 17.05 2.05
CA HIS A 82 3.28 18.22 2.14
C HIS A 82 4.41 18.10 1.14
N ALA A 83 4.62 19.12 0.32
CA ALA A 83 5.75 19.19 -0.59
C ALA A 83 6.87 20.08 -0.01
N TYR A 84 8.11 19.76 -0.35
CA TYR A 84 9.30 20.43 0.17
C TYR A 84 10.26 20.79 -0.96
N SER A 85 10.91 21.94 -0.83
CA SER A 85 11.94 22.40 -1.77
C SER A 85 13.32 21.75 -1.53
N SER A 86 13.43 20.88 -0.54
CA SER A 86 14.62 20.06 -0.27
C SER A 86 14.34 18.59 -0.58
N LYS A 87 15.39 17.76 -0.72
CA LYS A 87 15.24 16.31 -0.96
C LYS A 87 14.94 15.50 0.30
N ASP A 88 15.12 16.10 1.48
CA ASP A 88 15.07 15.42 2.78
C ASP A 88 13.77 15.64 3.57
N CYS A 89 12.75 16.28 2.98
CA CYS A 89 11.51 16.68 3.67
C CYS A 89 11.74 17.47 4.98
N LYS A 90 12.80 18.29 5.02
CA LYS A 90 13.23 19.05 6.22
C LYS A 90 13.06 20.56 6.09
N LYS A 91 13.09 21.09 4.86
CA LYS A 91 13.08 22.54 4.59
C LYS A 91 12.19 22.89 3.41
N GLY A 92 11.47 24.01 3.60
CA GLY A 92 10.55 24.59 2.63
C GLY A 92 9.19 23.92 2.73
N THR A 93 8.15 24.68 3.06
CA THR A 93 6.76 24.23 2.99
C THR A 93 6.23 24.69 1.64
N GLY A 94 6.27 23.82 0.65
CA GLY A 94 5.78 24.11 -0.69
C GLY A 94 4.54 23.27 -0.94
N VAL A 95 3.38 23.89 -1.15
CA VAL A 95 2.17 23.23 -1.65
C VAL A 95 1.65 22.08 -0.78
N GLU A 96 0.64 22.39 0.04
CA GLU A 96 -0.21 21.36 0.64
C GLU A 96 -1.15 20.81 -0.44
N VAL A 97 -0.96 19.54 -0.80
CA VAL A 97 -1.74 18.86 -1.83
C VAL A 97 -2.93 18.18 -1.15
N TYR A 98 -4.11 18.81 -1.27
CA TYR A 98 -5.33 18.42 -0.57
C TYR A 98 -6.31 17.58 -1.39
N SER A 99 -6.28 17.75 -2.71
CA SER A 99 -7.37 17.30 -3.58
C SER A 99 -7.02 16.00 -4.31
N THR A 100 -7.90 15.02 -4.20
CA THR A 100 -7.89 13.77 -4.98
C THR A 100 -8.32 13.95 -6.43
N THR A 101 -8.93 15.08 -6.74
CA THR A 101 -9.55 15.34 -8.04
C THR A 101 -8.61 16.09 -8.97
N GLU A 102 -7.75 16.93 -8.40
CA GLU A 102 -6.89 17.86 -9.12
C GLU A 102 -5.47 17.33 -9.34
N CYS A 103 -4.83 17.86 -10.37
CA CYS A 103 -3.41 17.66 -10.61
C CYS A 103 -2.62 18.73 -9.88
N HIS A 104 -1.60 18.33 -9.14
CA HIS A 104 -0.74 19.26 -8.43
C HIS A 104 0.62 19.31 -9.13
N SER A 105 1.01 20.52 -9.54
CA SER A 105 2.32 20.78 -10.13
C SER A 105 3.37 20.80 -9.04
N LEU A 106 4.43 20.01 -9.23
CA LEU A 106 5.57 19.91 -8.31
C LEU A 106 6.79 20.70 -8.82
N LYS A 107 6.56 21.68 -9.69
CA LYS A 107 7.64 22.54 -10.19
C LYS A 107 8.35 23.25 -9.03
N GLY A 108 9.66 23.02 -8.90
CA GLY A 108 10.49 23.58 -7.83
C GLY A 108 10.40 22.83 -6.49
N ILE A 109 9.67 21.71 -6.45
CA ILE A 109 9.60 20.78 -5.32
C ILE A 109 10.59 19.63 -5.58
N TRP A 110 11.21 19.14 -4.51
CA TRP A 110 12.24 18.11 -4.56
C TRP A 110 11.94 16.90 -3.67
N SER A 111 10.99 17.02 -2.74
CA SER A 111 10.45 15.87 -2.01
C SER A 111 9.04 16.13 -1.54
N VAL A 112 8.31 15.07 -1.17
CA VAL A 112 7.01 15.18 -0.51
C VAL A 112 6.95 14.25 0.69
N LYS A 113 6.10 14.56 1.65
CA LYS A 113 5.83 13.74 2.83
C LYS A 113 4.34 13.68 3.11
N ILE A 114 3.85 12.53 3.50
CA ILE A 114 2.46 12.38 3.94
C ILE A 114 2.42 12.63 5.45
N GLU A 115 1.62 13.58 5.89
CA GLU A 115 1.44 13.95 7.30
C GLU A 115 -0.04 14.26 7.57
N ASP A 116 -0.41 14.49 8.83
CA ASP A 116 -1.76 14.88 9.25
C ASP A 116 -2.84 13.85 8.87
N CYS A 117 -2.49 12.56 9.01
CA CYS A 117 -3.45 11.47 9.06
C CYS A 117 -4.08 11.38 10.47
#